data_AF-A0A382HIB1-F1
#
_entry.id   AF-A0A382HIB1-F1
#
_cell.length_a   1.000
_cell.length_b   1.000
_cell.length_c   1.000
_cell.angle_alpha   90.00
_cell.angle_beta   90.00
_cell.angle_gamma   90.00
#
_symmetry.space_group_name_H-M   'P 1'
#
loop_
_entity.id
_entity.type
_entity.pdbx_description
1 polymer ?
#
loop_
_entity_poly.entity_id
_entity_poly.type
_entity_poly.pdbx_seq_one_letter_code
_entity_poly.pdbx_strand_id
1 'polypeptide(L)'
;MKSQSMDNLFEKVLKVNRGTIISENPEKYGKYSVDDSAGTHLAVIDSKGETVGYYVFGRSRSDYSRSYIRVGSDPRVYLADQNVTYMLQTRPTYWGEKPKEEIPLLQSDPADTTISDTPNIN
;
A
#
# COMPACT_ATOMS: atom_id res chain seq x y z
N MET A 1 -3.33 5.15 10.80
CA MET A 1 -2.74 4.09 9.95
C MET A 1 -3.68 2.90 9.98
N LYS A 2 -3.93 2.25 8.85
CA LYS A 2 -4.80 1.07 8.81
C LYS A 2 -4.00 -0.14 9.31
N SER A 3 -4.39 -0.70 10.45
CA SER A 3 -3.70 -1.82 11.08
C SER A 3 -3.54 -3.00 10.12
N GLN A 4 -4.62 -3.39 9.45
CA GLN A 4 -4.61 -4.53 8.53
C GLN A 4 -3.55 -4.45 7.41
N SER A 5 -3.33 -3.26 6.83
CA SER A 5 -2.32 -3.08 5.78
C SER A 5 -0.91 -3.24 6.33
N MET A 6 -0.67 -2.72 7.54
CA MET A 6 0.61 -2.86 8.22
C MET A 6 0.86 -4.28 8.73
N ASP A 7 -0.17 -4.93 9.27
CA ASP A 7 -0.12 -6.32 9.71
C ASP A 7 0.19 -7.21 8.52
N ASN A 8 -0.45 -6.99 7.37
CA ASN A 8 -0.12 -7.71 6.14
C ASN A 8 1.35 -7.51 5.72
N LEU A 9 1.89 -6.30 5.82
CA LEU A 9 3.29 -6.05 5.51
C LEU A 9 4.23 -6.85 6.44
N PHE A 10 4.09 -6.68 7.75
CA PHE A 10 5.01 -7.28 8.72
C PHE A 10 4.81 -8.79 8.89
N GLU A 11 3.58 -9.27 8.85
CA GLU A 11 3.25 -10.67 9.15
C GLU A 11 3.20 -11.55 7.90
N LYS A 12 2.98 -10.97 6.71
CA LYS A 12 2.86 -11.76 5.47
C LYS A 12 3.95 -11.42 4.46
N VAL A 13 4.10 -10.16 4.06
CA VAL A 13 5.05 -9.78 3.00
C VAL A 13 6.48 -10.04 3.43
N LEU A 14 6.89 -9.53 4.60
CA LEU A 14 8.29 -9.64 5.06
C LEU A 14 8.65 -11.05 5.54
N LYS A 15 7.65 -11.87 5.87
CA LYS A 15 7.82 -13.26 6.34
C LYS A 15 7.55 -14.30 5.25
N VAL A 16 7.28 -13.88 4.01
CA VAL A 16 6.95 -14.81 2.92
C VAL A 16 8.08 -15.82 2.70
N ASN A 17 7.73 -17.09 2.53
CA ASN A 17 8.73 -18.14 2.37
C ASN A 17 9.29 -18.12 0.95
N ARG A 18 10.59 -17.85 0.83
CA ARG A 18 11.35 -17.81 -0.42
C ARG A 18 11.86 -19.23 -0.72
N GLY A 19 10.94 -20.09 -1.14
CA GLY A 19 11.18 -21.54 -1.20
C GLY A 19 12.29 -21.96 -2.17
N THR A 20 12.10 -21.73 -3.47
CA THR A 20 12.96 -22.33 -4.51
C THR A 20 13.64 -21.26 -5.36
N ILE A 21 14.95 -21.40 -5.57
CA ILE A 21 15.67 -20.61 -6.58
C ILE A 21 15.31 -21.15 -7.95
N ILE A 22 14.73 -20.30 -8.80
CA ILE A 22 14.26 -20.68 -10.15
C ILE A 22 15.15 -20.14 -11.27
N SER A 23 16.03 -19.19 -10.94
CA SER A 23 16.98 -18.59 -11.88
C SER A 23 18.07 -17.88 -11.09
N GLU A 24 19.29 -17.91 -11.62
CA GLU A 24 20.42 -17.09 -11.18
C GLU A 24 20.94 -16.19 -12.32
N ASN A 25 20.28 -16.21 -13.48
CA ASN A 25 20.65 -15.40 -14.65
C ASN A 25 19.82 -14.10 -14.69
N PRO A 26 20.46 -12.91 -14.54
CA PRO A 26 19.80 -11.61 -14.66
C PRO A 26 19.09 -11.33 -15.98
N GLU A 27 19.57 -11.92 -17.09
CA GLU A 27 18.93 -11.77 -18.41
C GLU A 27 17.50 -12.34 -18.43
N LYS A 28 17.15 -13.20 -17.46
CA LYS A 28 15.81 -13.78 -17.32
C LYS A 28 14.89 -12.97 -16.42
N TYR A 29 15.31 -11.83 -15.84
CA TYR A 29 14.44 -11.04 -14.95
C TYR A 29 13.10 -10.67 -15.59
N GLY A 30 13.08 -10.32 -16.88
CA GLY A 30 11.85 -10.03 -17.60
C GLY A 30 10.87 -11.20 -17.71
N LYS A 31 11.38 -12.44 -17.76
CA LYS A 31 10.55 -13.64 -17.73
C LYS A 31 9.78 -13.79 -16.41
N TYR A 32 10.40 -13.35 -15.32
CA TYR A 32 9.83 -13.44 -13.97
C TYR A 32 9.25 -12.12 -13.47
N SER A 33 9.22 -11.08 -14.32
CA SER A 33 8.74 -9.74 -13.95
C SER A 33 9.41 -9.18 -12.69
N VAL A 34 10.70 -9.43 -12.52
CA VAL A 34 11.54 -8.91 -11.41
C VAL A 34 12.60 -7.91 -11.90
N ASP A 35 12.39 -7.39 -13.11
CA ASP A 35 13.09 -6.23 -13.67
C ASP A 35 12.47 -4.91 -13.17
N ASP A 36 13.14 -3.79 -13.49
CA ASP A 36 12.77 -2.47 -12.99
C ASP A 36 11.49 -1.88 -13.62
N SER A 37 11.01 -2.47 -14.72
CA SER A 37 9.83 -1.98 -15.45
C SER A 37 8.53 -2.68 -15.06
N ALA A 38 8.61 -3.97 -14.72
CA ALA A 38 7.46 -4.82 -14.44
C ALA A 38 7.33 -5.22 -12.96
N GLY A 39 8.40 -5.09 -12.19
CA GLY A 39 8.44 -5.47 -10.78
C GLY A 39 7.70 -4.48 -9.87
N THR A 40 7.21 -4.99 -8.75
CA THR A 40 6.82 -4.13 -7.60
C THR A 40 8.04 -3.98 -6.70
N HIS A 41 8.55 -2.76 -6.57
CA HIS A 41 9.75 -2.45 -5.79
C HIS A 41 9.37 -2.03 -4.37
N LEU A 42 9.95 -2.70 -3.37
CA LEU A 42 9.80 -2.37 -1.96
C LEU A 42 11.17 -1.99 -1.39
N ALA A 43 11.30 -0.73 -0.99
CA ALA A 43 12.43 -0.25 -0.20
C ALA A 43 11.97 -0.01 1.25
N VAL A 44 12.69 -0.60 2.20
CA VAL A 44 12.52 -0.30 3.63
C VAL A 44 13.62 0.67 4.02
N ILE A 45 13.21 1.86 4.44
CA ILE A 45 14.10 2.98 4.76
C ILE A 45 13.97 3.26 6.26
N ASP A 46 15.10 3.35 6.94
CA ASP A 46 15.13 3.64 8.37
C ASP A 46 14.94 5.14 8.66
N SER A 47 14.95 5.52 9.95
CA SER A 47 14.80 6.91 10.38
C SER A 47 15.97 7.82 9.98
N LYS A 48 17.10 7.27 9.54
CA LYS A 48 18.28 8.01 9.06
C LYS A 48 18.25 8.20 7.55
N GLY A 49 17.29 7.60 6.85
CA GLY A 49 17.20 7.62 5.39
C GLY A 49 18.01 6.51 4.71
N GLU A 50 18.53 5.54 5.47
CA GLU A 50 19.30 4.43 4.93
C GLU A 50 18.36 3.29 4.48
N THR A 51 18.62 2.72 3.29
CA THR A 51 17.86 1.55 2.82
C THR A 51 18.35 0.30 3.54
N VAL A 52 17.54 -0.23 4.44
CA VAL A 52 17.85 -1.44 5.23
C VAL A 52 17.33 -2.73 4.58
N GLY A 53 16.53 -2.60 3.52
CA GLY A 53 16.07 -3.74 2.73
C GLY A 53 15.50 -3.30 1.38
N TYR A 54 15.81 -4.05 0.33
CA TYR A 54 15.30 -3.81 -1.01
C TYR A 54 14.83 -5.12 -1.64
N TYR A 55 13.62 -5.12 -2.18
CA TYR A 55 12.99 -6.30 -2.75
C TYR A 55 12.26 -5.94 -4.04
N VAL A 56 12.29 -6.86 -5.00
CA VAL A 56 11.51 -6.73 -6.24
C VAL A 56 10.61 -7.95 -6.39
N PHE A 57 9.31 -7.71 -6.41
CA PHE A 57 8.29 -8.76 -6.52
C PHE A 57 7.73 -8.82 -7.93
N GLY A 58 7.76 -10.01 -8.52
CA GLY A 58 7.23 -10.28 -9.84
C GLY A 58 6.00 -11.18 -9.78
N ARG A 59 4.99 -10.88 -10.60
CA ARG A 59 3.80 -11.72 -10.73
C ARG A 59 4.10 -12.91 -11.64
N SER A 60 3.76 -14.12 -11.20
CA SER A 60 3.82 -15.29 -12.07
C SER A 60 2.70 -15.28 -13.12
N ARG A 61 3.04 -15.57 -14.38
CA ARG A 61 2.11 -15.61 -15.51
C ARG A 61 1.33 -16.93 -15.62
N SER A 62 1.89 -18.01 -15.11
CA SER A 62 1.29 -19.36 -15.16
C SER A 62 0.74 -19.82 -13.82
N ASP A 63 1.17 -19.21 -12.72
CA ASP A 63 0.73 -19.55 -11.37
C ASP A 63 0.48 -18.29 -10.53
N TYR A 64 -0.74 -17.78 -10.62
CA TYR A 64 -1.14 -16.54 -9.96
C TYR A 64 -1.16 -16.62 -8.43
N SER A 65 -1.10 -17.83 -7.86
CA SER A 65 -1.08 -18.04 -6.40
C SER A 65 0.28 -17.76 -5.78
N ARG A 66 1.34 -17.69 -6.60
CA ARG A 66 2.72 -17.47 -6.17
C ARG A 66 3.33 -16.24 -6.84
N SER A 67 4.32 -15.63 -6.18
CA SER A 67 5.12 -14.53 -6.73
C SER A 67 6.59 -14.90 -6.82
N TYR A 68 7.30 -14.22 -7.71
CA TYR A 68 8.75 -14.24 -7.80
C TYR A 68 9.34 -13.11 -6.96
N ILE A 69 10.50 -13.31 -6.36
CA ILE A 69 11.16 -12.34 -5.49
C ILE A 69 12.63 -12.26 -5.84
N ARG A 70 13.16 -11.04 -5.97
CA ARG A 70 14.60 -10.73 -5.98
C ARG A 70 14.93 -9.86 -4.76
N VAL A 71 16.10 -10.08 -4.15
CA VAL A 71 16.51 -9.43 -2.90
C VAL A 71 17.78 -8.62 -3.13
N GLY A 72 17.70 -7.30 -3.00
CA GLY A 72 18.84 -6.39 -3.20
C GLY A 72 19.56 -6.62 -4.52
N SER A 73 20.88 -6.80 -4.43
CA SER A 73 21.77 -7.10 -5.56
C SER A 73 21.99 -8.60 -5.81
N ASP A 74 21.33 -9.49 -5.07
CA ASP A 74 21.41 -10.94 -5.29
C ASP A 74 20.81 -11.28 -6.68
N PRO A 75 21.57 -11.95 -7.58
CA PRO A 75 21.08 -12.27 -8.91
C PRO A 75 20.00 -13.36 -8.92
N ARG A 76 19.79 -14.03 -7.78
CA ARG A 76 18.84 -15.14 -7.66
C ARG A 76 17.41 -14.63 -7.64
N VAL A 77 16.57 -15.35 -8.38
CA VAL A 77 15.12 -15.22 -8.36
C VAL A 77 14.56 -16.38 -7.56
N TYR A 78 13.78 -16.05 -6.53
CA TYR A 78 13.11 -17.00 -5.66
C TYR A 78 11.64 -17.11 -6.05
N LEU A 79 11.10 -18.31 -6.08
CA LEU A 79 9.67 -18.55 -6.12
C LEU A 79 9.14 -18.61 -4.68
N ALA A 80 8.29 -17.65 -4.35
CA ALA A 80 7.61 -17.59 -3.08
C ALA A 80 6.46 -18.62 -3.03
N ASP A 81 6.13 -19.08 -1.83
CA ASP A 81 4.99 -19.98 -1.59
C ASP A 81 3.63 -19.28 -1.72
N GLN A 82 3.61 -17.95 -1.62
CA GLN A 82 2.41 -17.13 -1.72
C GLN A 82 2.65 -15.91 -2.60
N ASN A 83 1.61 -15.44 -3.26
CA ASN A 83 1.59 -14.15 -3.92
C ASN A 83 1.23 -13.07 -2.90
N VAL A 84 2.18 -12.18 -2.62
CA VAL A 84 1.99 -11.06 -1.67
C VAL A 84 1.92 -9.69 -2.36
N THR A 85 1.99 -9.65 -3.70
CA THR A 85 2.09 -8.40 -4.47
C THR A 85 0.90 -7.46 -4.26
N TYR A 86 -0.33 -7.99 -4.08
CA TYR A 86 -1.53 -7.18 -3.85
C TYR A 86 -1.54 -6.46 -2.50
N MET A 87 -0.68 -6.87 -1.56
CA MET A 87 -0.49 -6.22 -0.26
C MET A 87 0.47 -5.03 -0.32
N LEU A 88 1.09 -4.78 -1.48
CA LEU A 88 2.06 -3.71 -1.72
C LEU A 88 1.48 -2.67 -2.67
N GLN A 89 0.59 -1.82 -2.15
CA GLN A 89 -0.05 -0.75 -2.93
C GLN A 89 0.69 0.58 -2.76
N THR A 90 0.81 1.35 -3.84
CA THR A 90 1.43 2.69 -3.82
C THR A 90 0.47 3.79 -3.35
N ARG A 91 -0.83 3.50 -3.24
CA ARG A 91 -1.85 4.47 -2.85
C ARG A 91 -1.73 4.81 -1.35
N PRO A 92 -1.60 6.08 -0.95
CA PRO A 92 -1.53 6.46 0.46
C PRO A 92 -2.74 6.00 1.29
N THR A 93 -3.94 5.98 0.69
CA THR A 93 -5.19 5.52 1.33
C THR A 93 -5.28 4.01 1.54
N TYR A 94 -4.34 3.23 1.01
CA TYR A 94 -4.17 1.83 1.36
C TYR A 94 -3.56 1.69 2.76
N TRP A 95 -2.54 2.50 3.06
CA TRP A 95 -1.80 2.48 4.32
C TRP A 95 -2.47 3.29 5.43
N GLY A 96 -3.23 4.32 5.06
CA GLY A 96 -3.90 5.21 5.99
C GLY A 96 -5.32 5.58 5.59
N GLU A 97 -5.91 6.50 6.33
CA GLU A 97 -7.18 7.11 5.99
C GLU A 97 -6.94 8.47 5.36
N LYS A 98 -7.87 8.92 4.52
CA LYS A 98 -7.85 10.31 4.04
C LYS A 98 -8.10 11.21 5.26
N PRO A 99 -7.32 12.28 5.47
CA PRO A 99 -7.64 13.27 6.49
C PRO A 99 -9.09 13.74 6.34
N LYS A 100 -9.83 13.83 7.45
CA LYS A 100 -11.19 14.39 7.42
C LYS A 100 -11.07 15.85 7.00
N GLU A 101 -11.86 16.25 6.01
CA GLU A 101 -11.98 17.66 5.64
C GLU A 101 -12.65 18.38 6.83
N GLU A 102 -12.01 19.42 7.35
CA GLU A 102 -12.64 20.32 8.29
C GLU A 102 -13.72 21.09 7.53
N ILE A 103 -14.96 20.62 7.61
CA ILE A 103 -16.11 21.39 7.14
C ILE A 103 -16.15 22.62 8.05
N PRO A 104 -16.00 23.85 7.53
CA PRO A 104 -16.22 25.05 8.33
C PRO A 104 -17.61 24.92 8.93
N LEU A 105 -17.70 24.94 10.27
CA LEU A 105 -18.99 24.96 10.95
C LEU A 105 -19.79 26.12 10.34
N LEU A 106 -20.87 25.80 9.62
CA LEU A 106 -21.85 26.79 9.19
C LEU A 106 -22.29 27.49 10.46
N GLN A 107 -21.84 28.73 10.64
CA GLN A 107 -22.34 29.59 11.70
C GLN A 107 -23.84 29.72 11.42
N SER A 108 -24.65 29.10 12.27
CA SER A 108 -26.07 29.39 12.29
C SER A 108 -26.18 30.85 12.71
N ASP A 109 -26.41 31.74 11.75
CA ASP A 109 -26.78 33.11 12.02
C ASP A 109 -27.93 33.10 13.05
N PRO A 110 -27.85 33.90 14.13
CA PRO A 110 -28.89 33.89 15.15
C PRO A 110 -30.21 34.27 14.49
N ALA A 111 -31.21 33.40 14.67
CA ALA A 111 -32.57 33.61 14.21
C ALA A 111 -33.04 35.01 14.65
N ASP A 112 -33.36 35.84 13.65
CA ASP A 112 -33.98 37.14 13.83
C ASP A 112 -35.26 36.95 14.65
N THR A 113 -35.17 37.30 15.94
CA THR A 113 -36.30 37.30 16.86
C THR A 113 -36.88 38.71 16.79
N THR A 114 -37.75 38.96 15.82
CA THR A 114 -38.60 40.16 15.85
C THR A 114 -40.07 39.73 15.87
N ILE A 115 -40.62 39.84 17.07
CA ILE A 115 -42.05 39.78 17.43
C ILE A 115 -42.58 41.21 17.43
N SER A 116 -43.57 41.50 16.59
CA SER A 116 -44.60 42.56 16.70
C SER A 116 -45.36 42.62 15.36
N ASP A 117 -46.67 42.76 15.21
CA ASP A 117 -47.82 42.97 16.09
C ASP A 117 -49.06 42.48 15.33
N THR A 118 -50.02 41.88 16.00
CA THR A 118 -51.42 41.91 15.52
C THR A 118 -52.34 42.19 16.70
N PRO A 119 -52.96 43.38 16.78
CA PRO A 119 -54.01 43.59 17.75
C PRO A 119 -55.36 43.18 17.15
N ASN A 120 -55.95 42.22 17.85
CA ASN A 120 -57.35 42.06 18.25
C ASN A 120 -58.52 42.19 17.25
N ILE A 121 -59.32 41.13 17.35
CA ILE A 121 -60.74 40.93 17.06
C ILE A 121 -61.62 42.11 17.52
N ASN A 122 -62.55 42.53 16.66
CA ASN A 122 -63.96 42.71 17.03
C ASN A 122 -64.86 42.39 15.84
#